data_AF-A0A167QRR4-F1
#
_entry.id   AF-A0A167QRR4-F1
#
_cell.length_a   1.000
_cell.length_b   1.000
_cell.length_c   1.000
_cell.angle_alpha   90.00
_cell.angle_beta   90.00
_cell.angle_gamma   90.00
#
_symmetry.space_group_name_H-M   'P 1'
#
loop_
_entity.id
_entity.type
_entity.pdbx_description
1 polymer ?
#
loop_
_entity_poly.entity_id
_entity_poly.type
_entity_poly.pdbx_seq_one_letter_code
_entity_poly.pdbx_strand_id
1 'polypeptide(L)'
;MFQTLCEKLDALSNFHYTPKAPKPEITVVSNAAAISMEDVTPVNVSDATLFAPEEVYDKKRNVIKSSTEMEQDERRRARAMKKKLAKKEKDIKERELKLIQKNNPNVGSRQAKTKAVKELLGQKNVTVINKDGKKISTKDKPISSASLF
;
A
#
# COMPACT_ATOMS: atom_id res chain seq x y z
N MET A 1 -12.18 -19.90 -24.35
CA MET A 1 -11.89 -21.34 -24.54
C MET A 1 -11.98 -22.14 -23.24
N PHE A 2 -11.23 -21.81 -22.18
CA PHE A 2 -11.30 -22.58 -20.93
C PHE A 2 -12.67 -22.44 -20.22
N GLN A 3 -13.20 -21.21 -20.14
CA GLN A 3 -14.50 -20.94 -19.51
C GLN A 3 -15.66 -21.70 -20.15
N THR A 4 -15.74 -21.68 -21.48
CA THR A 4 -16.76 -22.41 -22.25
C THR A 4 -16.66 -23.93 -22.13
N LEU A 5 -15.47 -24.47 -21.86
CA LEU A 5 -15.28 -25.91 -21.62
C LEU A 5 -15.75 -26.29 -20.21
N CYS A 6 -15.35 -25.52 -19.19
CA CYS A 6 -15.79 -25.74 -17.81
C CYS A 6 -17.31 -25.65 -17.70
N GLU A 7 -17.94 -24.64 -18.31
CA GLU A 7 -19.40 -24.49 -18.31
C GLU A 7 -20.12 -25.72 -18.89
N LYS A 8 -19.57 -26.31 -19.97
CA LYS A 8 -20.13 -27.53 -20.57
C LYS A 8 -19.94 -28.78 -19.70
N LEU A 9 -18.79 -28.90 -19.05
CA LEU A 9 -18.50 -30.02 -18.15
C LEU A 9 -19.34 -29.93 -16.86
N ASP A 10 -19.50 -28.72 -16.32
CA ASP A 10 -20.34 -28.46 -15.15
C ASP A 10 -21.81 -28.77 -15.46
N ALA A 11 -22.30 -28.43 -16.67
CA ALA A 11 -23.64 -28.80 -17.12
C ALA A 11 -23.81 -30.33 -17.27
N LEU A 12 -22.80 -31.03 -17.81
CA LEU A 12 -22.82 -32.49 -17.98
C LEU A 12 -22.82 -33.23 -16.62
N SER A 13 -22.18 -32.66 -15.60
CA SER A 13 -22.13 -33.22 -14.24
C SER A 13 -23.29 -32.80 -13.34
N ASN A 14 -24.37 -32.22 -13.90
CA ASN A 14 -25.52 -31.68 -13.15
C ASN A 14 -25.11 -30.66 -12.06
N PHE A 15 -24.13 -29.82 -12.39
CA PHE A 15 -23.57 -28.81 -11.49
C PHE A 15 -23.00 -29.37 -10.17
N HIS A 16 -22.66 -30.65 -10.12
CA HIS A 16 -21.95 -31.26 -8.99
C HIS A 16 -20.43 -31.12 -9.18
N TYR A 17 -19.91 -29.92 -8.94
CA TYR A 17 -18.48 -29.61 -9.06
C TYR A 17 -17.99 -28.79 -7.86
N THR A 18 -16.67 -28.66 -7.73
CA THR A 18 -16.07 -27.80 -6.71
C THR A 18 -16.08 -26.35 -7.20
N PRO A 19 -16.69 -25.40 -6.47
CA PRO A 19 -16.77 -24.02 -6.92
C PRO A 19 -15.36 -23.45 -7.15
N LYS A 20 -15.25 -22.56 -8.14
CA LYS A 20 -13.97 -21.93 -8.50
C LYS A 20 -13.38 -21.23 -7.27
N ALA A 21 -12.07 -21.34 -7.10
CA ALA A 21 -11.37 -20.67 -6.01
C ALA A 21 -11.67 -19.15 -6.05
N PRO A 22 -11.97 -18.51 -4.92
CA PRO A 22 -12.33 -17.11 -4.87
C PRO A 22 -11.15 -16.26 -5.37
N LYS A 23 -11.40 -15.50 -6.44
CA LYS A 23 -10.45 -14.52 -6.98
C LYS A 23 -10.95 -13.12 -6.61
N PRO A 24 -10.07 -12.21 -6.17
CA PRO A 24 -10.48 -10.83 -5.91
C PRO A 24 -10.79 -10.15 -7.23
N GLU A 25 -12.05 -9.74 -7.41
CA GLU A 25 -12.53 -8.97 -8.55
C GLU A 25 -12.93 -7.56 -8.06
N ILE A 26 -12.49 -6.53 -8.78
CA ILE A 26 -12.77 -5.13 -8.44
C ILE A 26 -13.85 -4.63 -9.41
N THR A 27 -15.01 -4.29 -8.87
CA THR A 27 -16.10 -3.67 -9.62
C THR A 27 -16.21 -2.19 -9.24
N VAL A 28 -16.33 -1.32 -10.24
CA VAL A 28 -16.59 0.12 -10.02
C VAL A 28 -18.08 0.33 -10.17
N VAL A 29 -18.73 0.69 -9.08
CA VAL A 29 -20.16 0.99 -9.04
C VAL A 29 -20.31 2.52 -9.05
N SER A 30 -21.26 3.06 -9.82
CA SER A 30 -21.58 4.49 -9.83
C SER A 30 -22.64 4.83 -8.79
N ASN A 31 -22.58 6.02 -8.20
CA ASN A 31 -23.65 6.53 -7.35
C ASN A 31 -24.91 6.81 -8.19
N ALA A 32 -25.82 5.83 -8.22
CA ALA A 32 -27.12 5.91 -8.88
C ALA A 32 -28.23 5.58 -7.87
N ALA A 33 -29.45 6.03 -8.17
CA ALA A 33 -30.63 5.61 -7.42
C ALA A 33 -30.80 4.09 -7.54
N ALA A 34 -31.23 3.43 -6.46
CA ALA A 34 -31.45 1.97 -6.45
C ALA A 34 -32.48 1.57 -7.52
N ILE A 35 -33.48 2.43 -7.77
CA ILE A 35 -34.52 2.24 -8.80
C ILE A 35 -33.92 1.95 -10.18
N SER A 36 -32.77 2.55 -10.55
CA SER A 36 -32.17 2.35 -11.88
C SER A 36 -31.64 0.94 -12.11
N MET A 37 -31.42 0.16 -11.05
CA MET A 37 -30.99 -1.24 -11.12
C MET A 37 -32.16 -2.23 -11.01
N GLU A 38 -33.36 -1.73 -10.71
CA GLU A 38 -34.56 -2.56 -10.58
C GLU A 38 -35.15 -2.87 -11.95
N ASP A 39 -35.83 -4.02 -12.05
CA ASP A 39 -36.61 -4.37 -13.22
C ASP A 39 -37.81 -3.44 -13.39
N VAL A 40 -38.22 -3.22 -14.64
CA VAL A 40 -39.34 -2.34 -14.98
C VAL A 40 -40.65 -2.97 -14.50
N THR A 41 -41.15 -2.50 -13.36
CA THR A 41 -42.49 -2.81 -12.88
C THR A 41 -43.32 -1.52 -12.79
N PRO A 42 -44.66 -1.57 -12.87
CA PRO A 42 -45.47 -0.36 -12.89
C PRO A 42 -45.51 0.40 -11.56
N VAL A 43 -45.12 -0.24 -10.45
CA VAL A 43 -45.06 0.40 -9.13
C VAL A 43 -43.77 -0.03 -8.44
N ASN A 44 -42.80 0.87 -8.38
CA ASN A 44 -41.56 0.70 -7.64
C ASN A 44 -41.54 1.73 -6.50
N VAL A 45 -41.13 1.31 -5.30
CA VAL A 45 -41.01 2.21 -4.15
C VAL A 45 -39.67 1.95 -3.47
N SER A 46 -38.67 2.75 -3.83
CA SER A 46 -37.34 2.74 -3.20
C SER A 46 -36.73 4.12 -3.28
N ASP A 47 -36.49 4.77 -2.14
CA ASP A 47 -35.85 6.10 -2.04
C ASP A 47 -34.33 6.00 -1.80
N ALA A 48 -33.80 4.78 -1.79
CA ALA A 48 -32.40 4.54 -1.46
C ALA A 48 -31.47 4.77 -2.67
N THR A 49 -30.24 5.19 -2.39
CA THR A 49 -29.12 5.19 -3.34
C THR A 49 -28.31 3.91 -3.20
N LEU A 50 -27.61 3.51 -4.27
CA LEU A 50 -26.78 2.30 -4.27
C LEU A 50 -25.57 2.40 -3.33
N PHE A 51 -25.04 3.61 -3.13
CA PHE A 51 -23.92 3.84 -2.22
C PHE A 51 -24.38 3.98 -0.77
N ALA A 52 -23.59 3.43 0.14
CA ALA A 52 -23.77 3.66 1.56
C ALA A 52 -23.28 5.07 1.95
N PRO A 53 -23.82 5.67 3.03
CA PRO A 53 -23.34 6.98 3.50
C PRO A 53 -21.84 7.02 3.82
N GLU A 54 -21.25 5.88 4.21
CA GLU A 54 -19.81 5.76 4.48
C GLU A 54 -18.94 5.79 3.22
N GLU A 55 -19.49 5.40 2.07
CA GLU A 55 -18.80 5.46 0.78
C GLU A 55 -18.88 6.86 0.17
N VAL A 56 -19.96 7.59 0.46
CA VAL A 56 -20.12 9.00 0.08
C VAL A 56 -19.31 9.91 1.01
N TYR A 57 -19.27 9.59 2.30
CA TYR A 57 -18.58 10.38 3.32
C TYR A 57 -17.82 9.51 4.31
N ASP A 58 -16.51 9.65 4.32
CA ASP A 58 -15.64 9.02 5.31
C ASP A 58 -15.97 9.50 6.72
N LYS A 59 -16.46 8.59 7.57
CA LYS A 59 -16.65 8.86 8.99
C LYS A 59 -15.30 9.18 9.63
N LYS A 60 -15.11 10.44 10.02
CA LYS A 60 -14.00 10.82 10.89
C LYS A 60 -14.22 10.17 12.25
N ARG A 61 -13.43 9.14 12.54
CA ARG A 61 -13.55 8.31 13.75
C ARG A 61 -13.49 9.10 15.07
N ASN A 62 -12.90 10.30 15.04
CA ASN A 62 -12.78 11.19 16.19
C ASN A 62 -13.27 12.60 15.83
N VAL A 63 -13.76 13.32 16.84
CA VAL A 63 -13.98 14.77 16.73
C VAL A 63 -12.68 15.43 16.27
N ILE A 64 -12.76 16.25 15.23
CA ILE A 64 -11.61 16.99 14.73
C ILE A 64 -11.28 18.04 15.79
N LYS A 65 -10.25 17.79 16.59
CA LYS A 65 -9.71 18.76 17.53
C LYS A 65 -8.44 19.36 16.94
N SER A 66 -8.30 20.68 17.06
CA SER A 66 -7.03 21.33 16.76
C SER A 66 -5.97 21.01 17.82
N SER A 67 -4.69 21.25 17.53
CA SER A 67 -3.61 20.98 18.49
C SER A 67 -3.69 21.84 19.76
N THR A 68 -4.35 23.00 19.69
CA THR A 68 -4.53 23.94 20.80
C THR A 68 -5.67 23.52 21.72
N GLU A 69 -6.68 22.83 21.20
CA GLU A 69 -7.85 22.33 21.95
C GLU A 69 -7.63 20.92 22.54
N MET A 70 -6.49 20.29 22.21
CA MET A 70 -6.18 18.94 22.64
C MET A 70 -5.53 18.92 24.02
N GLU A 71 -6.14 18.14 24.93
CA GLU A 71 -5.63 17.91 26.28
C GLU A 71 -4.29 17.14 26.25
N GLN A 72 -3.51 17.25 27.34
CA GLN A 72 -2.20 16.60 27.45
C GLN A 72 -2.27 15.07 27.27
N ASP A 73 -3.27 14.42 27.86
CA ASP A 73 -3.46 12.96 27.76
C ASP A 73 -3.85 12.52 26.36
N GLU A 74 -4.71 13.28 25.68
CA GLU A 74 -5.06 13.05 24.27
C GLU A 74 -3.82 13.18 23.37
N ARG A 75 -2.99 14.20 23.60
CA ARG A 75 -1.72 14.40 22.86
C ARG A 75 -0.75 13.24 23.07
N ARG A 76 -0.66 12.72 24.30
CA ARG A 76 0.16 11.54 24.62
C ARG A 76 -0.35 10.30 23.89
N ARG A 77 -1.67 10.07 23.88
CA ARG A 77 -2.31 8.95 23.18
C ARG A 77 -2.09 9.03 21.66
N ALA A 78 -2.27 10.20 21.06
CA ALA A 78 -2.03 10.44 19.63
C ALA A 78 -0.56 10.16 19.25
N ARG A 79 0.40 10.62 20.06
CA ARG A 79 1.83 10.34 19.85
C ARG A 79 2.14 8.84 19.93
N ALA A 80 1.57 8.14 20.92
CA ALA A 80 1.76 6.69 21.06
C ALA A 80 1.19 5.92 19.87
N MET A 81 0.00 6.29 19.38
CA MET A 81 -0.61 5.71 18.19
C MET A 81 0.27 5.93 16.95
N LYS A 82 0.75 7.16 16.73
CA LYS A 82 1.65 7.50 15.62
C LYS A 82 2.95 6.67 15.68
N LYS A 83 3.54 6.50 16.87
CA LYS A 83 4.73 5.65 17.06
C LYS A 83 4.44 4.19 16.73
N LYS A 84 3.28 3.66 17.12
CA LYS A 84 2.85 2.28 16.82
C LYS A 84 2.67 2.07 15.31
N LEU A 85 2.02 3.01 14.62
CA LEU A 85 1.84 2.96 13.16
C LEU A 85 3.18 3.02 12.44
N ALA A 86 4.04 3.97 12.79
CA ALA A 86 5.37 4.10 12.19
C ALA A 86 6.24 2.84 12.42
N LYS A 87 6.11 2.17 13.57
CA LYS A 87 6.76 0.88 13.81
C LYS A 87 6.21 -0.20 12.87
N LYS A 88 4.88 -0.33 12.78
CA LYS A 88 4.23 -1.31 11.90
C LYS A 88 4.63 -1.12 10.43
N GLU A 89 4.68 0.11 9.95
CA GLU A 89 5.12 0.43 8.59
C GLU A 89 6.59 0.04 8.34
N LYS A 90 7.49 0.32 9.30
CA LYS A 90 8.88 -0.13 9.22
C LYS A 90 8.99 -1.65 9.17
N ASP A 91 8.25 -2.35 10.01
CA ASP A 91 8.25 -3.82 10.07
C ASP A 91 7.72 -4.43 8.76
N ILE A 92 6.67 -3.84 8.16
CA ILE A 92 6.16 -4.23 6.83
C ILE A 92 7.24 -4.04 5.77
N LYS A 93 7.83 -2.85 5.70
CA LYS A 93 8.87 -2.51 4.72
C LYS A 93 10.10 -3.42 4.84
N GLU A 94 10.49 -3.77 6.06
CA GLU A 94 11.60 -4.71 6.29
C GLU A 94 11.27 -6.11 5.78
N ARG A 95 10.05 -6.61 6.01
CA ARG A 95 9.59 -7.91 5.48
C ARG A 95 9.55 -7.91 3.96
N GLU A 96 9.04 -6.86 3.34
CA GLU A 96 9.03 -6.71 1.88
C GLU A 96 10.45 -6.71 1.30
N LEU A 97 11.37 -5.96 1.91
CA LEU A 97 12.77 -5.95 1.50
C LEU A 97 13.42 -7.33 1.62
N LYS A 98 13.16 -8.06 2.71
CA LYS A 98 13.66 -9.44 2.89
C LYS A 98 13.12 -10.38 1.80
N LEU A 99 11.85 -10.25 1.43
CA LEU A 99 11.24 -11.04 0.37
C LEU A 99 11.87 -10.73 -1.00
N ILE A 100 12.08 -9.45 -1.31
CA ILE A 100 12.75 -9.01 -2.55
C ILE A 100 14.18 -9.55 -2.62
N GLN A 101 14.92 -9.53 -1.50
CA GLN A 101 16.27 -10.07 -1.43
C GLN A 101 16.31 -11.59 -1.67
N LYS A 102 15.34 -12.33 -1.12
CA LYS A 102 15.23 -13.78 -1.33
C LYS A 102 14.88 -14.12 -2.78
N ASN A 103 13.97 -13.36 -3.39
CA ASN A 103 13.48 -13.65 -4.74
C ASN A 103 14.45 -13.17 -5.83
N ASN A 104 15.19 -12.09 -5.60
CA ASN A 104 16.10 -11.49 -6.59
C ASN A 104 17.48 -11.19 -5.97
N PRO A 105 18.43 -12.14 -6.04
CA PRO A 105 19.77 -11.99 -5.45
C PRO A 105 20.55 -10.77 -5.94
N ASN A 106 20.40 -10.41 -7.23
CA ASN A 106 21.08 -9.26 -7.83
C ASN A 106 20.59 -7.92 -7.25
N VAL A 107 19.28 -7.79 -7.02
CA VAL A 107 18.69 -6.59 -6.41
C VAL A 107 19.09 -6.48 -4.93
N GLY A 108 19.18 -7.62 -4.23
CA GLY A 108 19.66 -7.67 -2.85
C GLY A 108 21.10 -7.19 -2.70
N SER A 109 22.01 -7.62 -3.58
CA SER A 109 23.41 -7.16 -3.62
C SER A 109 23.53 -5.65 -3.84
N ARG A 110 22.76 -5.10 -4.79
CA ARG A 110 22.71 -3.65 -5.03
C ARG A 110 22.20 -2.88 -3.81
N GLN A 111 21.13 -3.34 -3.16
CA GLN A 111 20.59 -2.70 -1.96
C GLN A 111 21.53 -2.80 -0.75
N ALA A 112 22.27 -3.89 -0.60
CA ALA A 112 23.28 -4.03 0.45
C ALA A 112 24.40 -3.00 0.26
N LYS A 113 24.89 -2.83 -0.98
CA LYS A 113 25.91 -1.82 -1.32
C LYS A 113 25.43 -0.39 -1.05
N THR A 114 24.19 -0.05 -1.45
CA THR A 114 23.65 1.29 -1.20
C THR A 114 23.42 1.57 0.29
N LYS A 115 22.97 0.57 1.07
CA LYS A 115 22.85 0.68 2.53
C LYS A 115 24.21 0.90 3.19
N ALA A 116 25.22 0.11 2.84
CA ALA A 116 26.57 0.24 3.38
C ALA A 116 27.17 1.62 3.09
N VAL A 117 27.05 2.11 1.85
CA VAL A 117 27.49 3.47 1.48
C VAL A 117 26.76 4.54 2.28
N LYS A 118 25.44 4.40 2.48
CA LYS A 118 24.64 5.35 3.27
C LYS A 118 25.04 5.37 4.76
N GLU A 119 25.37 4.20 5.32
CA GLU A 119 25.84 4.08 6.69
C GLU A 119 27.21 4.74 6.88
N LEU A 120 28.15 4.49 5.95
CA LEU A 120 29.46 5.14 5.95
C LEU A 120 29.35 6.66 5.80
N LEU A 121 28.50 7.15 4.90
CA LEU A 121 28.27 8.60 4.72
C LEU A 121 27.62 9.28 5.95
N GLY A 122 26.95 8.52 6.81
CA GLY A 122 26.34 9.03 8.05
C GLY A 122 27.32 9.17 9.22
N GLN A 123 28.51 8.58 9.13
CA GLN A 123 29.53 8.64 10.17
C GLN A 123 30.38 9.91 10.05
N LYS A 124 30.84 10.45 11.18
CA LYS A 124 31.81 11.55 11.21
C LYS A 124 33.21 11.00 10.87
N ASN A 125 34.04 11.80 10.19
CA ASN A 125 35.42 11.46 9.79
C ASN A 125 35.57 10.45 8.63
N VAL A 126 34.61 10.40 7.71
CA VAL A 126 34.73 9.60 6.46
C VAL A 126 35.18 10.50 5.31
N THR A 127 36.25 10.09 4.60
CA THR A 127 36.74 10.77 3.38
C THR A 127 36.39 9.94 2.16
N VAL A 128 35.58 10.51 1.25
CA VAL A 128 35.19 9.86 -0.01
C VAL A 128 36.12 10.33 -1.13
N ILE A 129 36.80 9.37 -1.77
CA ILE A 129 37.76 9.60 -2.85
C ILE A 129 37.19 8.99 -4.13
N ASN A 130 37.18 9.75 -5.22
CA ASN A 130 36.77 9.27 -6.54
C ASN A 130 37.84 8.41 -7.22
N LYS A 131 37.47 7.69 -8.29
CA LYS A 131 38.39 6.93 -9.15
C LYS A 131 39.57 7.77 -9.66
N ASP A 132 39.37 9.08 -9.83
CA ASP A 132 40.40 10.04 -10.26
C ASP A 132 41.32 10.55 -9.12
N GLY A 133 41.24 9.97 -7.91
CA GLY A 133 42.07 10.34 -6.76
C GLY A 133 41.70 11.66 -6.08
N LYS A 134 40.66 12.36 -6.56
CA LYS A 134 40.19 13.64 -6.01
C LYS A 134 39.23 13.43 -4.83
N LYS A 135 39.42 14.22 -3.76
CA LYS A 135 38.54 14.23 -2.56
C LYS A 135 37.23 14.95 -2.91
N ILE A 136 36.09 14.35 -2.58
CA ILE A 136 34.78 15.01 -2.71
C ILE A 136 34.38 15.60 -1.35
N SER A 137 34.07 16.90 -1.35
CA SER A 137 33.40 17.57 -0.25
C SER A 137 31.90 17.28 -0.30
N THR A 138 31.33 16.79 0.80
CA THR A 138 29.88 16.52 0.95
C THR A 138 29.02 17.78 0.86
N LYS A 139 29.62 18.98 0.85
CA LYS A 139 28.90 20.26 0.78
C LYS A 139 28.57 20.70 -0.65
N ASP A 140 29.34 20.27 -1.64
CA ASP A 140 29.30 20.87 -2.98
C ASP A 140 28.49 20.06 -4.01
N LYS A 141 28.32 18.74 -3.80
CA LYS A 141 27.47 17.86 -4.62
C LYS A 141 26.86 16.71 -3.79
N PRO A 142 25.57 16.34 -4.01
CA PRO A 142 24.97 15.18 -3.36
C PRO A 142 25.62 13.90 -3.88
N ILE A 143 26.23 13.14 -2.97
CA ILE A 143 26.89 11.87 -3.28
C ILE A 143 25.80 10.81 -3.52
N SER A 144 25.58 10.42 -4.77
CA SER A 144 24.65 9.37 -5.16
C SER A 144 25.35 8.01 -5.22
N SER A 145 24.67 6.91 -4.90
CA SER A 145 25.28 5.57 -4.98
C SER A 145 25.81 5.22 -6.38
N ALA A 146 25.31 5.88 -7.43
CA ALA A 146 25.80 5.71 -8.80
C ALA A 146 27.17 6.37 -9.06
N SER A 147 27.58 7.35 -8.24
CA SER A 147 28.86 8.04 -8.41
C SER A 147 30.02 7.44 -7.61
N LEU A 148 29.76 6.48 -6.70
CA LEU A 148 30.81 5.78 -5.94
C LEU A 148 31.29 4.48 -6.59
N PHE A 149 30.58 3.96 -7.60
CA PHE A 149 30.87 2.66 -8.23
C PHE A 149 31.21 2.80 -9.70
#